data_AF-A0A1Z2XUS5-F1
#
_entry.id   AF-A0A1Z2XUS5-F1
#
_cell.length_a   1.000
_cell.length_b   1.000
_cell.length_c   1.000
_cell.angle_alpha   90.00
_cell.angle_beta   90.00
_cell.angle_gamma   90.00
#
_symmetry.space_group_name_H-M   'P 1'
#
loop_
_entity.id
_entity.type
_entity.pdbx_description
1 polymer ?
#
loop_
_entity_poly.entity_id
_entity_poly.type
_entity_poly.pdbx_seq_one_letter_code
_entity_poly.pdbx_strand_id
1 'polypeptide(L)'
;MQGKVEICGVNTSKLKVLKSSETRELLIRAHDGDKGAREKLIQGNLRLVLSVIQRFGNRGENPDDLFQVGCIGLMKAIDHFDVSQGVQFSTYGVPMTFPWGKREGGAK
;
A
#
# COMPACT_ATOMS: atom_id res chain seq x y z
N MET A 1 17.77 0.95 -16.56
CA MET A 1 17.97 -0.24 -15.70
C MET A 1 17.58 0.13 -14.27
N GLN A 2 16.33 -0.08 -13.85
CA GLN A 2 15.91 0.19 -12.47
C GLN A 2 16.17 -1.06 -11.62
N GLY A 3 17.45 -1.27 -11.29
CA GLY A 3 17.92 -2.39 -10.48
C GLY A 3 17.81 -2.09 -8.99
N LYS A 4 17.10 -2.96 -8.26
CA LYS A 4 17.11 -3.10 -6.79
C LYS A 4 16.93 -1.79 -6.02
N VAL A 5 15.68 -1.32 -5.91
CA VAL A 5 15.35 -0.29 -4.92
C VAL A 5 15.17 -1.01 -3.58
N GLU A 6 16.23 -1.07 -2.78
CA GLU A 6 16.12 -1.39 -1.36
C GLU A 6 15.62 -0.13 -0.66
N ILE A 7 14.34 -0.13 -0.28
CA ILE A 7 13.76 0.94 0.55
C ILE A 7 13.54 0.34 1.93
N CYS A 8 14.06 1.00 2.96
CA CYS A 8 13.98 0.55 4.35
C CYS A 8 14.49 -0.89 4.57
N GLY A 9 15.51 -1.33 3.82
CA GLY A 9 16.07 -2.69 3.90
C GLY A 9 15.18 -3.81 3.34
N VAL A 10 14.06 -3.47 2.70
CA VAL A 10 13.13 -4.44 2.11
C VAL A 10 13.47 -4.65 0.63
N ASN A 11 13.75 -5.90 0.26
CA ASN A 11 14.11 -6.24 -1.12
C ASN A 11 12.86 -6.28 -2.02
N THR A 12 12.57 -5.15 -2.67
CA THR A 12 11.32 -4.94 -3.43
C THR A 12 11.14 -5.87 -4.65
N SER A 13 12.22 -6.43 -5.19
CA SER A 13 12.20 -7.32 -6.37
C SER A 13 11.66 -8.72 -6.09
N LYS A 14 11.57 -9.16 -4.83
CA LYS A 14 11.03 -10.48 -4.44
C LYS A 14 9.57 -10.43 -3.96
N LEU A 15 8.94 -9.26 -3.99
CA LEU A 15 7.59 -9.08 -3.46
C LEU A 15 6.54 -9.76 -4.36
N LYS A 16 5.78 -10.67 -3.76
CA LYS A 16 4.70 -11.40 -4.43
C LYS A 16 3.51 -10.45 -4.66
N VAL A 17 2.89 -10.49 -5.83
CA VAL A 17 1.62 -9.78 -6.08
C VAL A 17 0.48 -10.72 -5.75
N LEU A 18 -0.44 -10.27 -4.91
CA LEU A 18 -1.66 -11.01 -4.61
C LEU A 18 -2.69 -10.76 -5.71
N LYS A 19 -3.40 -11.82 -6.09
CA LYS A 19 -4.60 -11.68 -6.96
C LYS A 19 -5.75 -11.10 -6.14
N SER A 20 -6.67 -10.38 -6.77
CA SER A 20 -7.84 -9.80 -6.10
C SER A 20 -8.65 -10.82 -5.29
N SER A 21 -8.75 -12.07 -5.76
CA SER A 21 -9.40 -13.15 -5.02
C SER A 21 -8.65 -13.53 -3.74
N GLU A 22 -7.31 -13.65 -3.80
CA GLU A 22 -6.48 -13.94 -2.62
C GLU A 22 -6.48 -12.77 -1.64
N THR A 23 -6.44 -11.54 -2.14
CA THR A 23 -6.53 -10.32 -1.31
C THR A 23 -7.80 -10.33 -0.48
N ARG A 24 -8.94 -10.68 -1.08
CA ARG A 24 -10.23 -10.74 -0.38
C ARG A 24 -10.23 -11.80 0.73
N GLU A 25 -9.72 -12.98 0.45
CA GLU A 25 -9.64 -14.06 1.45
C GLU A 25 -8.72 -13.68 2.62
N LEU A 26 -7.56 -13.10 2.32
CA LEU A 26 -6.63 -12.63 3.34
C LEU A 26 -7.22 -11.48 4.16
N LEU A 27 -8.05 -10.62 3.58
CA LEU A 27 -8.70 -9.51 4.29
C LEU A 27 -9.71 -10.02 5.31
N ILE A 28 -10.49 -11.04 4.94
CA ILE A 28 -11.43 -11.69 5.85
C ILE A 28 -10.68 -12.31 7.02
N ARG A 29 -9.59 -13.05 6.74
CA ARG A 29 -8.76 -13.66 7.78
C ARG A 29 -8.05 -12.63 8.64
N ALA A 30 -7.58 -11.53 8.06
CA ALA A 30 -6.93 -10.45 8.81
C ALA A 30 -7.93 -9.79 9.78
N HIS A 31 -9.19 -9.60 9.37
CA HIS A 31 -10.28 -9.13 10.24
C HIS A 31 -10.63 -10.12 11.35
N ASP A 32 -10.50 -11.43 11.09
CA ASP A 32 -10.66 -12.48 12.10
C ASP A 32 -9.50 -12.51 13.13
N GLY A 33 -8.47 -11.67 12.96
CA GLY A 33 -7.31 -11.59 13.86
C GLY A 33 -6.11 -12.43 13.42
N ASP A 34 -6.14 -13.03 12.22
CA ASP A 34 -5.00 -13.77 11.67
C ASP A 34 -3.86 -12.80 11.28
N LYS A 35 -2.88 -12.70 12.19
CA LYS A 35 -1.68 -11.88 11.98
C LYS A 35 -0.89 -12.32 10.74
N GLY A 36 -0.85 -13.61 10.44
CA GLY A 36 -0.14 -14.13 9.27
C GLY A 36 -0.82 -13.74 7.95
N ALA A 37 -2.16 -13.71 7.94
CA ALA A 37 -2.92 -13.19 6.81
C ALA A 37 -2.69 -11.69 6.61
N ARG A 38 -2.66 -10.92 7.70
CA ARG A 38 -2.34 -9.49 7.67
C ARG A 38 -0.94 -9.22 7.12
N GLU A 39 0.07 -9.96 7.56
CA GLU A 39 1.44 -9.82 7.05
C GLU A 39 1.53 -10.15 5.55
N LYS A 40 0.89 -11.23 5.11
CA LYS A 40 0.82 -11.58 3.67
C LYS A 40 0.14 -10.48 2.85
N LEU A 41 -0.94 -9.90 3.37
CA LEU A 41 -1.62 -8.76 2.75
C LEU A 41 -0.71 -7.55 2.59
N ILE A 42 0.00 -7.18 3.66
CA ILE A 42 0.94 -6.06 3.65
C ILE A 42 2.00 -6.34 2.58
N GLN A 43 2.69 -7.48 2.66
CA GLN A 43 3.75 -7.86 1.71
C GLN A 43 3.26 -7.91 0.26
N GLY A 44 2.03 -8.36 0.05
CA GLY A 44 1.38 -8.44 -1.26
C GLY A 44 1.09 -7.08 -1.90
N ASN A 45 0.82 -6.07 -1.06
CA ASN A 45 0.48 -4.72 -1.46
C ASN A 45 1.68 -3.74 -1.36
N LEU A 46 2.83 -4.16 -0.81
CA LEU A 46 4.06 -3.34 -0.79
C LEU A 46 4.49 -2.89 -2.20
N ARG A 47 4.28 -3.73 -3.23
CA ARG A 47 4.56 -3.32 -4.62
C ARG A 47 3.69 -2.17 -5.10
N LEU A 48 2.44 -2.10 -4.65
CA LEU A 48 1.55 -0.99 -4.97
C LEU A 48 2.09 0.30 -4.33
N VAL A 49 2.44 0.24 -3.05
CA VAL A 49 3.02 1.38 -2.31
C VAL A 49 4.28 1.89 -3.02
N LEU A 50 5.19 0.98 -3.42
CA LEU A 50 6.38 1.33 -4.18
C LEU A 50 6.05 2.00 -5.52
N SER A 51 5.11 1.45 -6.29
CA SER A 51 4.70 2.02 -7.58
C SER A 51 4.13 3.43 -7.42
N VAL A 52 3.47 3.70 -6.31
CA VAL A 52 2.91 5.02 -6.02
C VAL A 52 4.02 5.98 -5.57
N ILE A 53 4.94 5.55 -4.71
CA ILE A 53 6.10 6.35 -4.28
C ILE A 53 6.98 6.70 -5.47
N GLN A 54 7.25 5.77 -6.37
CA GLN A 54 8.02 6.07 -7.59
C GLN A 54 7.35 7.16 -8.44
N ARG A 55 6.02 7.25 -8.40
CA ARG A 55 5.25 8.28 -9.10
C ARG A 55 5.28 9.64 -8.37
N PHE A 56 5.37 9.64 -7.04
CA PHE A 56 5.41 10.86 -6.21
C PHE A 56 6.83 11.31 -5.82
N GLY A 57 7.84 10.45 -5.96
CA GLY A 57 9.22 10.66 -5.51
C GLY A 57 9.97 11.73 -6.31
N ASN A 58 9.42 12.21 -7.42
CA ASN A 58 10.00 13.32 -8.18
C ASN A 58 9.79 14.70 -7.51
N ARG A 59 9.25 14.75 -6.27
CA ARG A 59 8.98 15.99 -5.52
C ARG A 59 10.09 16.38 -4.54
N GLY A 60 11.22 15.66 -4.51
CA GLY A 60 12.38 15.98 -3.65
C GLY A 60 12.28 15.46 -2.20
N GLU A 61 11.29 14.62 -1.90
CA GLU A 61 11.12 13.97 -0.60
C GLU A 61 11.91 12.66 -0.51
N ASN A 62 12.33 12.27 0.69
CA ASN A 62 13.08 11.04 0.90
C ASN A 62 12.18 9.81 0.61
N PRO A 63 12.56 8.92 -0.34
CA PRO A 63 11.76 7.73 -0.66
C PRO A 63 11.53 6.80 0.54
N ASP A 64 12.45 6.76 1.51
CA ASP A 64 12.29 5.97 2.74
C ASP A 64 11.18 6.51 3.64
N ASP A 65 11.07 7.83 3.76
CA ASP A 65 10.02 8.49 4.56
C ASP A 65 8.64 8.27 3.93
N LEU A 66 8.56 8.50 2.61
CA LEU A 66 7.35 8.21 1.82
C LEU A 66 6.94 6.74 1.91
N PHE A 67 7.92 5.83 2.01
CA PHE A 67 7.66 4.40 2.15
C PHE A 67 7.13 4.05 3.53
N GLN A 68 7.70 4.59 4.60
CA GLN A 68 7.15 4.39 5.95
C GLN A 68 5.72 4.94 6.07
N VAL A 69 5.49 6.16 5.62
CA VAL A 69 4.15 6.78 5.61
C VAL A 69 3.18 5.92 4.81
N GLY A 70 3.61 5.44 3.64
CA GLY A 70 2.79 4.57 2.82
C GLY A 70 2.50 3.21 3.48
N CYS A 71 3.49 2.60 4.13
CA CYS A 71 3.26 1.36 4.87
C CYS A 71 2.25 1.55 6.01
N ILE A 72 2.31 2.68 6.73
CA ILE A 72 1.35 3.01 7.79
C ILE A 72 -0.06 3.21 7.20
N GLY A 73 -0.19 3.96 6.11
CA GLY A 73 -1.48 4.18 5.46
C GLY A 73 -2.06 2.90 4.86
N LEU A 74 -1.21 2.01 4.32
CA LEU A 74 -1.61 0.68 3.87
C LEU A 74 -2.16 -0.17 5.03
N MET A 75 -1.48 -0.18 6.18
CA MET A 75 -1.95 -0.91 7.35
C MET A 75 -3.29 -0.39 7.85
N LYS A 76 -3.47 0.93 7.90
CA LYS A 76 -4.77 1.55 8.25
C LYS A 76 -5.85 1.21 7.23
N ALA A 77 -5.51 1.21 5.94
CA ALA A 77 -6.44 0.83 4.90
C ALA A 77 -6.90 -0.62 5.08
N ILE A 78 -6.00 -1.56 5.37
CA ILE A 78 -6.36 -2.97 5.65
C ILE A 78 -7.32 -3.06 6.84
N ASP A 79 -7.03 -2.32 7.92
CA ASP A 79 -7.81 -2.34 9.15
C ASP A 79 -9.25 -1.79 8.95
N HIS A 80 -9.39 -0.75 8.14
CA HIS A 80 -10.68 -0.11 7.85
C HIS A 80 -11.36 -0.62 6.57
N PHE A 81 -10.73 -1.52 5.81
CA PHE A 81 -11.27 -1.97 4.54
C PHE A 81 -12.43 -2.94 4.76
N ASP A 82 -13.57 -2.62 4.15
CA ASP A 82 -14.75 -3.45 4.16
C ASP A 82 -14.83 -4.26 2.85
N VAL A 83 -14.72 -5.60 2.97
CA VAL A 83 -14.78 -6.52 1.84
C VAL A 83 -16.17 -6.62 1.20
N SER A 84 -17.23 -6.17 1.88
CA SER A 84 -18.61 -6.19 1.39
C SER A 84 -18.89 -5.05 0.41
N GLN A 85 -18.08 -3.98 0.43
CA GLN A 85 -18.20 -2.84 -0.48
C GLN A 85 -17.91 -3.18 -1.96
N GLY A 86 -17.32 -4.34 -2.26
CA GLY A 86 -17.07 -4.80 -3.64
C GLY A 86 -16.01 -3.98 -4.42
N VAL A 87 -15.35 -3.02 -3.77
CA VAL A 87 -14.29 -2.21 -4.37
C VAL A 87 -12.94 -2.94 -4.34
N GLN A 88 -12.05 -2.64 -5.29
CA GLN A 88 -10.70 -3.18 -5.26
C GLN A 88 -9.88 -2.49 -4.16
N PHE A 89 -9.16 -3.29 -3.38
CA PHE A 89 -8.31 -2.79 -2.29
C PHE A 89 -7.31 -1.72 -2.77
N SER A 90 -6.71 -1.91 -3.95
CA SER A 90 -5.79 -0.94 -4.55
C SER A 90 -6.40 0.46 -4.74
N THR A 91 -7.72 0.55 -4.97
CA THR A 91 -8.43 1.81 -5.15
C THR A 91 -8.67 2.52 -3.82
N TYR A 92 -8.92 1.76 -2.76
CA TYR A 92 -9.18 2.30 -1.41
C TYR A 92 -7.88 2.62 -0.65
N GLY A 93 -6.84 1.80 -0.83
CA GLY A 93 -5.56 1.97 -0.15
C GLY A 93 -4.87 3.28 -0.55
N VAL A 94 -4.73 3.55 -1.84
CA VAL A 94 -3.98 4.70 -2.39
C VAL A 94 -4.30 6.05 -1.71
N PRO A 95 -5.57 6.48 -1.56
CA PRO A 95 -5.88 7.76 -0.89
C PRO A 95 -5.55 7.77 0.61
N MET A 96 -5.64 6.63 1.30
CA MET A 96 -5.21 6.50 2.71
C MET A 96 -3.68 6.46 2.86
N THR A 97 -2.99 5.91 1.85
CA THR A 97 -1.54 5.76 1.81
C THR A 97 -0.82 7.09 1.59
N PHE A 98 -1.39 8.01 0.80
CA PHE A 98 -0.74 9.28 0.44
C PHE A 98 -1.70 10.48 0.52
N PRO A 99 -1.87 11.10 1.71
CA PRO A 99 -2.65 12.33 1.82
C PRO A 99 -2.03 13.52 1.06
N TRP A 100 -0.78 13.42 0.61
CA TRP A 100 -0.03 14.46 -0.12
C TRP A 100 -0.59 14.84 -1.50
N GLY A 101 -1.53 14.05 -2.04
CA GLY A 101 -2.32 14.43 -3.22
C GLY A 101 -3.41 15.47 -2.95
N LYS A 102 -3.69 15.79 -1.68
CA LYS A 102 -4.75 16.71 -1.22
C LYS A 102 -4.22 18.07 -0.74
N ARG A 103 -3.04 18.52 -1.18
CA ARG A 103 -2.70 19.95 -1.11
C ARG A 103 -3.19 20.67 -2.37
N GLU A 104 -4.32 21.37 -2.17
CA GLU A 104 -4.75 22.58 -2.86
C GLU A 104 -4.96 22.46 -4.39
N GLY A 105 -5.96 21.67 -4.78
CA GLY A 105 -6.84 22.13 -5.85
C GLY A 105 -7.76 23.18 -5.25
N GLY A 106 -7.45 24.46 -5.47
CA GLY A 106 -8.36 25.55 -5.18
C GLY A 106 -9.72 25.26 -5.81
N ALA A 107 -10.72 25.02 -4.96
CA ALA A 107 -12.09 25.29 -5.35
C ALA A 107 -12.17 26.82 -5.51
N LYS A 108 -12.07 27.28 -6.75
CA LYS A 108 -12.55 28.59 -7.17
C LYS A 108 -13.68 28.38 -8.17
#